data_AF-A0A0F8YTR9-F1
#
_entry.id   AF-A0A0F8YTR9-F1
#
_cell.length_a   1.000
_cell.length_b   1.000
_cell.length_c   1.000
_cell.angle_alpha   90.00
_cell.angle_beta   90.00
_cell.angle_gamma   90.00
#
_symmetry.space_group_name_H-M   'P 1'
#
loop_
_entity.id
_entity.type
_entity.pdbx_description
1 polymer ?
#
loop_
_entity_poly.entity_id
_entity_poly.type
_entity_poly.pdbx_seq_one_letter_code
_entity_poly.pdbx_strand_id
1 'polypeptide(L)' 'MQLFYDGLVNDTLPFWLKHSVDTKYGGYNTVLDRKGEILGPDKSTWVQGRFIWVLSKLYNELEKTEEWLETARHGVDFL' A
#
# COMPACT_ATOMS: atom_id res chain seq x y z
N MET A 1 0.99 17.79 15.05
CA MET A 1 -0.05 16.88 14.51
C MET A 1 -0.12 16.95 12.99
N GLN A 2 -0.22 18.14 12.38
CA GLN A 2 -0.27 18.31 10.91
C GLN A 2 0.91 17.65 10.16
N LEU A 3 2.15 17.81 10.64
CA LEU A 3 3.35 17.23 10.02
C LEU A 3 3.25 15.71 9.77
N PHE A 4 2.74 14.94 10.74
CA PHE A 4 2.63 13.47 10.60
C PHE A 4 1.47 13.07 9.70
N TYR A 5 0.38 13.84 9.72
CA TYR A 5 -0.74 13.63 8.79
C TYR A 5 -0.28 13.83 7.35
N ASP A 6 0.37 14.97 7.07
CA ASP A 6 0.86 15.27 5.73
C ASP A 6 1.95 14.29 5.28
N GLY A 7 2.88 13.93 6.16
CA GLY A 7 3.89 12.92 5.85
C GLY A 7 3.31 11.54 5.55
N LEU A 8 2.15 11.20 6.11
CA LEU A 8 1.46 9.95 5.81
C LEU A 8 0.67 10.07 4.49
N VAL A 9 -0.23 11.04 4.41
CA VAL A 9 -1.26 11.15 3.35
C VAL A 9 -0.70 11.75 2.06
N ASN A 10 0.24 12.69 2.15
CA ASN A 10 0.77 13.43 1.00
C ASN A 10 2.17 12.98 0.56
N ASP A 11 2.82 12.07 1.29
CA ASP A 11 4.17 11.58 0.98
C ASP A 11 4.25 10.05 1.01
N THR A 12 4.13 9.43 2.20
CA THR A 12 4.35 7.99 2.37
C THR A 12 3.34 7.14 1.59
N LEU A 13 2.02 7.35 1.78
CA LEU A 13 0.99 6.56 1.10
C LEU A 13 1.05 6.69 -0.43
N PRO A 14 1.15 7.91 -1.01
CA PRO A 14 1.29 8.08 -2.45
C PRO A 14 2.45 7.28 -3.05
N PHE A 15 3.59 7.19 -2.36
CA PHE A 15 4.71 6.36 -2.83
C PHE A 15 4.30 4.88 -2.93
N TRP A 16 3.73 4.31 -1.87
CA TRP A 16 3.37 2.90 -1.86
C TRP A 16 2.23 2.58 -2.82
N LEU A 17 1.17 3.40 -2.88
CA LEU A 17 0.04 3.20 -3.78
C LEU A 17 0.48 3.23 -5.26
N LYS A 18 1.42 4.12 -5.61
CA LYS A 18 1.94 4.24 -6.97
C LYS A 18 2.90 3.12 -7.36
N HIS A 19 3.80 2.72 -6.46
CA HIS A 19 4.95 1.88 -6.82
C HIS A 19 4.84 0.42 -6.41
N SER A 20 4.00 0.10 -5.42
CA SER A 20 3.95 -1.26 -4.87
C SER A 20 2.89 -2.15 -5.52
N VAL A 21 1.77 -1.62 -6.00
CA VAL A 21 0.64 -2.44 -6.46
C VAL A 21 1.01 -3.26 -7.69
N ASP A 22 0.97 -4.59 -7.58
CA ASP A 22 1.27 -5.51 -8.66
C ASP A 22 -0.01 -5.92 -9.40
N THR A 23 -0.36 -5.15 -10.42
CA THR A 23 -1.54 -5.42 -11.25
C THR A 23 -1.41 -6.65 -12.15
N LYS A 24 -0.21 -7.23 -12.27
CA LYS A 24 0.04 -8.40 -13.12
C LYS A 24 -0.18 -9.71 -12.38
N TYR A 25 0.31 -9.80 -11.14
CA TYR A 25 0.27 -11.04 -10.36
C TYR A 25 -0.50 -10.93 -9.05
N GLY A 26 -1.04 -9.76 -8.72
CA GLY A 26 -1.70 -9.50 -7.45
C GLY A 26 -0.73 -9.17 -6.31
N GLY A 27 -1.25 -8.52 -5.28
CA GLY A 27 -0.51 -8.14 -4.10
C GLY A 27 0.41 -6.94 -4.35
N TYR A 28 1.49 -6.85 -3.58
CA TYR A 28 2.37 -5.68 -3.56
C TYR A 28 3.85 -6.07 -3.67
N ASN A 29 4.58 -5.39 -4.53
CA ASN A 29 6.04 -5.40 -4.58
C ASN A 29 6.58 -4.51 -3.46
N THR A 30 7.33 -5.11 -2.54
CA THR A 30 7.83 -4.41 -1.34
C THR A 30 9.34 -4.22 -1.33
N VAL A 31 10.05 -4.80 -2.29
CA VAL A 31 11.49 -4.65 -2.47
C VAL A 31 11.71 -3.55 -3.52
N LEU A 32 11.60 -2.30 -3.08
CA LEU A 32 11.67 -1.11 -3.93
C LEU A 32 12.93 -0.30 -3.64
N ASP A 33 13.49 0.34 -4.65
CA ASP A 33 14.53 1.34 -4.48
C ASP A 33 13.96 2.72 -4.07
N ARG A 34 14.82 3.73 -3.92
CA ARG A 34 14.39 5.09 -3.52
C ARG A 34 13.49 5.80 -4.53
N LYS A 35 13.49 5.36 -5.80
CA LYS A 35 12.65 5.90 -6.87
C LYS A 35 11.37 5.09 -7.07
N GLY A 36 11.22 3.98 -6.32
CA GLY A 36 10.11 3.06 -6.45
C GLY A 36 10.29 2.03 -7.56
N GLU A 37 11.51 1.82 -8.05
CA GLU A 37 11.82 0.74 -8.99
C GLU A 37 11.88 -0.60 -8.25
N ILE A 38 11.32 -1.64 -8.88
CA ILE A 38 11.26 -2.98 -8.30
C ILE A 38 12.63 -3.65 -8.40
N LEU A 39 13.20 -4.00 -7.25
CA LEU A 39 14.50 -4.68 -7.15
C LEU A 39 14.37 -6.20 -7.04
N GLY A 40 13.20 -6.72 -6.65
CA GLY A 40 12.94 -8.14 -6.52
C GLY A 40 11.44 -8.47 -6.51
N PRO A 41 11.03 -9.64 -7.06
CA PRO A 41 9.63 -9.99 -7.22
C PRO A 41 9.01 -10.68 -6.00
N ASP A 42 9.81 -11.03 -4.99
CA ASP A 42 9.35 -11.80 -3.84
C ASP A 42 8.34 -11.03 -2.98
N LYS A 43 7.25 -11.70 -2.60
CA LYS A 43 6.17 -11.13 -1.81
C LYS A 43 6.10 -11.79 -0.43
N SER A 44 6.60 -11.11 0.58
CA SER A 44 6.48 -11.57 1.98
C SER A 44 5.04 -11.46 2.46
N THR A 45 4.40 -12.59 2.77
CA THR A 45 3.00 -12.68 3.25
C THR A 45 2.73 -11.74 4.43
N TRP A 46 3.69 -11.61 5.34
CA TRP A 46 3.57 -10.72 6.50
C TRP A 46 3.44 -9.25 6.09
N VAL A 47 4.19 -8.81 5.07
CA VAL A 47 4.11 -7.43 4.59
C VAL A 47 2.83 -7.21 3.78
N GLN A 48 2.39 -8.21 3.00
CA GLN A 48 1.10 -8.16 2.29
C GLN A 48 -0.05 -7.92 3.28
N GLY A 49 -0.16 -8.76 4.31
CA GLY A 49 -1.19 -8.64 5.34
C GLY A 49 -1.15 -7.30 6.09
N ARG A 50 0.05 -6.78 6.38
CA ARG A 50 0.20 -5.47 7.03
C ARG A 50 -0.27 -4.32 6.16
N PHE A 51 0.02 -4.33 4.86
CA PHE A 51 -0.39 -3.23 3.98
C PHE A 51 -1.91 -3.23 3.75
N ILE A 52 -2.51 -4.42 3.59
CA ILE A 52 -3.98 -4.59 3.60
C ILE A 52 -4.58 -4.00 4.87
N TRP A 53 -4.03 -4.35 6.04
CA TRP A 53 -4.51 -3.85 7.32
C TRP A 53 -4.39 -2.32 7.42
N VAL A 54 -3.24 -1.74 7.03
CA VAL A 54 -3.03 -0.29 7.04
C VAL A 54 -4.08 0.41 6.18
N LEU A 55 -4.27 -0.01 4.93
CA LEU A 55 -5.25 0.61 4.02
C LEU A 55 -6.69 0.45 4.54
N SER A 56 -7.03 -0.74 5.06
CA SER A 56 -8.34 -1.01 5.67
C SER A 56 -8.59 -0.13 6.90
N LYS A 57 -7.58 0.06 7.76
CA LYS A 57 -7.64 0.92 8.94
C LYS A 57 -7.84 2.37 8.50
N LEU A 58 -7.06 2.86 7.55
CA LEU A 58 -7.16 4.23 7.02
C LEU A 58 -8.54 4.49 6.42
N TYR A 59 -9.07 3.55 5.64
CA TYR A 59 -10.42 3.65 5.08
C TYR A 59 -11.51 3.71 6.16
N ASN A 60 -11.32 3.01 7.29
CA ASN A 60 -12.32 2.94 8.34
C ASN A 60 -12.26 4.08 9.35
N GLU A 61 -11.06 4.60 9.64
CA GLU A 61 -10.86 5.53 10.74
C GLU A 61 -10.35 6.91 10.33
N LEU A 62 -9.82 7.07 9.11
CA LEU A 62 -9.31 8.34 8.62
C LEU A 62 -10.29 8.96 7.61
N GLU A 63 -10.40 8.38 6.42
CA GLU A 63 -11.24 8.88 5.33
C GLU A 63 -11.73 7.73 4.45
N LYS A 64 -12.94 7.86 3.88
CA LYS A 64 -13.56 6.83 3.03
C LYS A 64 -13.08 6.94 1.58
N THR A 65 -11.78 6.74 1.37
CA THR A 65 -11.14 6.83 0.05
C THR A 65 -11.28 5.54 -0.74
N GLU A 66 -11.89 5.61 -1.93
CA GLU A 66 -12.08 4.43 -2.79
C GLU A 66 -10.77 3.75 -3.17
N GLU A 67 -9.73 4.53 -3.46
CA GLU A 67 -8.39 4.01 -3.79
C GLU A 67 -7.84 3.12 -2.66
N TRP A 68 -8.03 3.49 -1.39
CA TRP A 68 -7.55 2.69 -0.27
C TRP A 68 -8.32 1.40 -0.12
N LEU A 69 -9.65 1.45 -0.30
CA LEU A 69 -10.51 0.27 -0.23
C LEU A 69 -10.15 -0.73 -1.33
N GLU A 70 -10.10 -0.26 -2.58
CA GLU A 70 -9.84 -1.13 -3.74
C GLU A 70 -8.42 -1.68 -3.71
N THR A 71 -7.43 -0.90 -3.26
CA THR A 71 -6.06 -1.40 -3.08
C THR A 71 -5.96 -2.43 -1.94
N ALA A 72 -6.73 -2.27 -0.86
CA ALA A 72 -6.82 -3.28 0.19
C ALA A 72 -7.47 -4.57 -0.31
N ARG A 73 -8.58 -4.47 -1.05
CA ARG A 73 -9.25 -5.62 -1.68
C ARG A 73 -8.33 -6.37 -2.62
N HIS A 74 -7.59 -5.65 -3.46
CA HIS A 74 -6.59 -6.23 -4.35
C HIS A 74 -5.56 -7.10 -3.61
N GLY A 75 -5.11 -6.66 -2.43
CA GLY A 75 -4.21 -7.46 -1.60
C GLY A 75 -4.90 -8.67 -0.96
N VAL A 76 -6.15 -8.53 -0.53
CA VAL A 76 -6.95 -9.65 0.01
C VAL A 76 -7.17 -10.72 -1.06
N ASP A 77 -7.50 -10.33 -2.29
CA ASP A 77 -7.75 -11.27 -3.40
C ASP A 77 -6.48 -12.03 -3.81
N PHE A 78 -5.30 -11.48 -3.52
CA PHE A 78 -4.02 -12.14 -3.76
C PHE A 78 -3.66 -13.19 -2.68
N LEU A 79 -4.07 -12.99 -1.43
CA LEU A 79 -3.74 -13.86 -0.29
C LEU A 79 -4.67 -15.08 -0.21
#